data_AF-A0AAV8Z7Q2-F1
#
_entry.id   AF-A0AAV8Z7Q2-F1
#
_cell.length_a   1.000
_cell.length_b   1.000
_cell.length_c   1.000
_cell.angle_alpha   90.00
_cell.angle_beta   90.00
_cell.angle_gamma   90.00
#
_symmetry.space_group_name_H-M   'P 1'
#
loop_
_entity.id
_entity.type
_entity.pdbx_description
1 polymer ?
#
loop_
_entity_poly.entity_id
_entity_poly.type
_entity_poly.pdbx_seq_one_letter_code
_entity_poly.pdbx_strand_id
1 'polypeptide(L)' 'MFRITNAREYCPFGTFDCEDTDTGDIINGSWHSEGQAVRHLGINNHSQAANSLRDKYADYFFGEGAVPWQYKMIGL' A
#
# COMPACT_ATOMS: atom_id res chain seq x y z
N MET A 1 -17.87 32.44 -23.07
CA MET A 1 -16.92 31.40 -23.54
C MET A 1 -17.43 30.06 -23.01
N PHE A 2 -17.99 29.20 -23.86
CA PHE A 2 -18.52 27.90 -23.42
C PHE A 2 -17.40 26.87 -23.47
N ARG A 3 -17.00 26.31 -22.33
CA ARG A 3 -15.97 25.26 -22.23
C ARG A 3 -16.59 23.91 -22.57
N ILE A 4 -16.06 23.25 -23.60
CA ILE A 4 -16.40 21.88 -23.97
C ILE A 4 -15.65 20.95 -23.01
N THR A 5 -16.36 20.18 -22.19
CA THR A 5 -15.77 19.16 -21.31
C THR A 5 -15.96 17.78 -21.95
N ASN A 6 -14.88 17.15 -22.41
CA ASN A 6 -14.93 15.78 -22.89
C ASN A 6 -14.80 14.82 -21.70
N ALA A 7 -15.83 14.02 -21.43
CA ALA A 7 -15.89 13.12 -20.27
C ALA A 7 -14.88 11.94 -20.30
N ARG A 8 -14.00 11.86 -21.30
CA ARG A 8 -12.96 10.82 -21.45
C ARG A 8 -11.53 11.32 -21.27
N GLU A 9 -11.33 12.57 -20.85
CA GLU A 9 -9.99 13.08 -20.58
C GLU A 9 -9.47 12.56 -19.23
N TYR A 10 -8.23 12.07 -19.23
CA TYR A 10 -7.56 11.53 -18.03
C TYR A 10 -7.44 12.59 -16.91
N CYS A 11 -7.29 13.87 -17.28
CA CYS A 11 -7.30 15.01 -16.36
C CYS A 11 -8.05 16.17 -17.03
N PRO A 12 -9.38 16.29 -16.83
CA PRO A 12 -10.14 17.39 -17.42
C PRO A 12 -9.68 18.76 -16.90
N PHE A 13 -9.98 19.81 -17.65
CA PHE A 13 -9.68 21.18 -17.21
C PHE A 13 -10.28 21.45 -15.81
N GLY A 14 -9.46 22.02 -14.91
CA GLY A 14 -9.84 22.25 -13.52
C GLY A 14 -9.46 21.09 -12.57
N THR A 15 -8.79 20.04 -13.06
CA THR A 15 -8.25 18.97 -12.21
C THR A 15 -7.17 19.50 -11.27
N PHE A 16 -6.24 20.31 -11.77
CA PHE A 16 -5.12 20.89 -11.01
C PHE A 16 -5.36 22.36 -10.70
N ASP A 17 -4.58 22.88 -9.76
CA ASP A 17 -4.59 24.30 -9.41
C ASP A 17 -4.13 25.16 -10.60
N CYS A 18 -4.75 26.32 -10.78
CA CYS A 18 -4.35 27.29 -11.78
C CYS A 18 -4.30 28.70 -11.20
N GLU A 19 -3.46 29.55 -11.78
CA GLU A 19 -3.35 30.96 -11.37
C GLU A 19 -4.33 31.80 -12.21
N ASP A 20 -5.07 32.68 -11.55
CA ASP A 20 -5.77 33.78 -12.21
C ASP A 20 -4.74 34.84 -12.61
N THR A 21 -4.50 35.00 -13.91
CA THR A 21 -3.48 35.93 -14.43
C THR A 21 -3.82 37.40 -14.18
N ASP A 22 -5.09 37.73 -13.89
CA ASP A 22 -5.54 39.11 -13.67
C ASP A 22 -5.42 39.53 -12.19
N THR A 23 -5.62 38.59 -11.27
CA THR A 23 -5.56 38.86 -9.81
C THR A 23 -4.31 38.28 -9.13
N GLY A 24 -3.63 37.31 -9.75
CA GLY A 24 -2.53 36.55 -9.16
C GLY A 24 -2.98 35.51 -8.14
N ASP A 25 -4.28 35.27 -8.02
CA ASP A 25 -4.83 34.32 -7.05
C ASP A 25 -4.72 32.87 -7.55
N ILE A 26 -4.53 31.95 -6.61
CA ILE A 26 -4.55 30.51 -6.91
C ILE A 26 -6.00 30.02 -6.86
N ILE A 27 -6.48 29.49 -7.99
CA ILE A 27 -7.74 28.78 -8.13
C ILE A 27 -7.48 27.30 -7.89
N ASN A 28 -8.04 26.75 -6.82
CA ASN A 28 -7.88 25.33 -6.46
C ASN A 28 -8.58 24.42 -7.46
N GLY A 29 -7.88 23.36 -7.89
CA GLY A 29 -8.43 22.30 -8.74
C GLY A 29 -9.24 21.26 -7.97
N SER A 30 -9.97 20.42 -8.70
CA SER A 30 -10.87 19.41 -8.14
C SER A 30 -10.14 18.31 -7.37
N TRP A 31 -8.84 18.08 -7.63
CA TRP A 31 -8.04 17.07 -6.94
C TRP A 31 -8.01 17.21 -5.41
N HIS A 32 -8.16 18.42 -4.88
CA HIS A 32 -8.28 18.68 -3.44
C HIS A 32 -9.55 18.06 -2.81
N SER A 33 -10.60 17.89 -3.62
CA SER A 33 -11.89 17.33 -3.20
C SER A 33 -12.06 15.84 -3.51
N GLU A 34 -11.24 15.31 -4.42
CA GLU A 34 -11.34 13.92 -4.91
C GLU A 34 -10.53 12.92 -4.05
N GLY A 35 -9.58 13.40 -3.25
CA GLY A 35 -8.81 12.58 -2.33
C GLY A 35 -9.62 12.18 -1.10
N GLN A 36 -10.08 10.92 -1.03
CA GLN A 36 -10.40 10.34 0.28
C GLN A 36 -9.16 10.46 1.17
N ALA A 37 -9.30 11.10 2.33
CA ALA A 37 -8.24 11.16 3.33
C ALA A 37 -7.62 9.76 3.49
N VAL A 38 -6.29 9.65 3.40
CA VAL A 38 -5.58 8.37 3.52
C VAL A 38 -5.93 7.79 4.90
N ARG A 39 -6.90 6.88 4.92
CA ARG A 39 -7.32 6.20 6.15
C ARG A 39 -6.22 5.22 6.49
N HIS A 40 -5.85 5.15 7.77
CA HIS A 40 -4.97 4.10 8.26
C HIS A 40 -5.59 2.74 7.93
N LEU A 41 -4.98 2.01 6.98
CA LEU A 41 -5.46 0.71 6.49
C LEU A 41 -5.14 -0.46 7.45
N GLY A 42 -4.57 -0.17 8.63
CA GLY A 42 -4.13 -1.15 9.62
C GLY A 42 -2.61 -1.36 9.64
N ILE A 43 -2.15 -2.07 10.67
CA ILE A 43 -0.74 -2.42 10.86
C ILE A 43 -0.42 -3.67 10.04
N ASN A 44 0.54 -3.58 9.12
CA ASN A 44 1.02 -4.69 8.30
C ASN A 44 1.85 -5.70 9.13
N ASN A 45 1.19 -6.50 9.97
CA ASN A 45 1.84 -7.50 10.84
C ASN A 45 2.15 -8.83 10.15
N HIS A 46 2.11 -8.90 8.81
CA HIS A 46 2.42 -10.11 8.05
C HIS A 46 3.79 -10.70 8.42
N SER A 47 4.79 -9.83 8.63
CA SER A 47 6.14 -10.23 9.04
C SER A 47 6.16 -10.87 10.43
N GLN A 48 5.38 -10.36 11.39
CA GLN A 48 5.31 -10.92 12.74
C GLN A 48 4.61 -12.27 12.73
N ALA A 49 3.48 -12.39 12.03
CA ALA A 49 2.76 -13.64 11.90
C ALA A 49 3.61 -14.73 11.22
N ALA A 50 4.34 -14.38 10.16
CA ALA A 50 5.27 -15.29 9.51
C ALA A 50 6.44 -15.69 10.43
N ASN A 51 6.91 -14.77 11.28
CA ASN A 51 7.96 -15.09 12.25
C ASN A 51 7.50 -16.11 13.27
N SER A 52 6.36 -15.86 13.93
CA SER A 52 5.81 -16.78 14.93
C SER A 52 5.52 -18.17 14.35
N LEU A 53 5.10 -18.24 13.07
CA LEU A 53 4.86 -19.51 12.41
C LEU A 53 6.17 -20.29 12.16
N ARG A 54 7.24 -19.60 11.74
CA ARG A 54 8.56 -20.22 11.54
C ARG A 54 9.13 -20.75 12.85
N ASP A 55 9.06 -19.96 13.92
CA ASP A 55 9.56 -20.36 15.24
C ASP A 55 8.82 -21.61 15.73
N LYS A 56 7.49 -21.63 15.61
CA LYS A 56 6.66 -22.78 16.00
C LYS A 56 7.03 -24.06 15.25
N TYR A 57 7.26 -23.98 13.94
CA TYR A 57 7.64 -25.16 13.16
C TYR A 57 9.06 -25.61 13.47
N ALA A 58 9.99 -24.67 13.66
CA ALA A 58 11.36 -25.00 14.05
C ALA A 58 11.35 -25.80 15.37
N ASP A 59 10.67 -25.30 16.40
CA ASP A 59 10.58 -25.98 17.69
C ASP A 59 9.96 -27.38 17.58
N TYR A 60 8.91 -27.53 16.78
CA TYR A 60 8.27 -28.83 16.58
C TYR A 60 9.17 -29.85 15.88
N PHE A 61 9.81 -29.48 14.76
CA PHE A 61 10.63 -30.42 13.97
C PHE A 61 11.99 -30.72 14.60
N PHE A 62 12.51 -29.83 15.46
CA PHE A 62 13.70 -30.10 16.25
C PHE A 62 13.42 -30.76 17.61
N GLY A 63 12.16 -30.78 18.06
CA GLY A 63 11.72 -31.38 19.33
C GLY A 63 10.88 -32.65 19.15
N GLU A 64 9.57 -32.54 19.41
CA GLU A 64 8.63 -33.68 19.43
C GLU A 64 8.49 -34.36 18.06
N GLY A 65 8.48 -33.58 16.98
CA GLY A 65 8.40 -34.07 15.60
C GLY A 65 9.73 -34.53 15.02
N ALA A 66 10.80 -34.58 15.82
CA ALA A 66 12.13 -34.91 15.34
C ALA A 66 12.24 -36.39 14.94
N VAL A 67 12.68 -36.62 13.70
CA VAL A 67 12.87 -37.98 13.16
C VAL A 67 14.35 -38.35 13.06
N PRO A 68 14.79 -39.56 13.45
CA PRO A 68 16.22 -39.89 13.56
C PRO A 68 17.03 -39.74 12.26
N TRP A 69 16.38 -39.89 11.10
CA TRP A 69 17.06 -39.78 9.81
C TRP A 69 17.32 -38.33 9.38
N GLN A 70 16.66 -37.33 9.99
CA GLN A 70 16.83 -35.93 9.58
C GLN A 70 18.23 -35.40 9.88
N TYR A 71 18.84 -35.82 10.98
CA TYR A 71 20.20 -35.42 11.37
C TYR A 71 21.25 -35.94 10.37
N LYS A 72 21.03 -37.14 9.84
CA LYS A 72 21.88 -37.71 8.79
C LYS A 72 21.87 -36.89 7.49
N MET A 73 20.75 -36.22 7.20
CA MET A 73 20.63 -35.37 6.00
C MET A 73 21.41 -34.05 6.13
N ILE A 74 21.67 -33.61 7.37
CA ILE A 74 22.43 -32.38 7.67
C ILE A 74 23.85 -32.65 8.19
N GLY A 75 24.29 -33.92 8.18
CA GLY A 75 25.64 -34.31 8.57
C GLY A 75 25.91 -34.29 10.08
N LEU A 76 24.86 -34.33 10.90
CA LEU A 76 24.92 -34.49 12.36
C LEU A 76 24.71 -35.93 12.80
#